data_AF-A0A0F8IZN8-F1
#
_entry.id   AF-A0A0F8IZN8-F1
#
_cell.length_a   1.000
_cell.length_b   1.000
_cell.length_c   1.000
_cell.angle_alpha   90.00
_cell.angle_beta   90.00
_cell.angle_gamma   90.00
#
_symmetry.space_group_name_H-M   'P 1'
#
loop_
_entity.id
_entity.type
_entity.pdbx_description
1 polymer ?
#
loop_
_entity_poly.entity_id
_entity_poly.type
_entity_poly.pdbx_seq_one_letter_code
_entity_poly.pdbx_strand_id
1 'polypeptide(L)'
;MAKVNVYEDGKVIARVEYNTNLDFWDGHNMTCGSTGRHLGLTRLRKSGQYVLIHGTQWQGEQDSAEIITEEEAYQAIVSSGNTELLENFPDLKKFEEDLDTDEDLDESKTTIQISKALQKQLTDLKQSPDETYHAVLERLVKRYKYSEEPDNSNV
;
A
#
# COMPACT_ATOMS: atom_id res chain seq x y z
N MET A 1 -20.34 7.22 -29.72
CA MET A 1 -19.53 6.69 -28.60
C MET A 1 -20.35 5.65 -27.86
N ALA A 2 -19.79 4.47 -27.66
CA ALA A 2 -20.46 3.37 -26.93
C ALA A 2 -20.53 3.71 -25.44
N LYS A 3 -21.61 3.28 -24.78
CA LYS A 3 -21.79 3.45 -23.33
C LYS A 3 -21.73 2.09 -22.67
N VAL A 4 -20.92 1.98 -21.63
CA VAL A 4 -20.75 0.76 -20.84
C VAL A 4 -21.50 0.90 -19.53
N ASN A 5 -22.16 -0.18 -19.10
CA ASN A 5 -22.83 -0.23 -17.81
C ASN A 5 -21.80 -0.55 -16.73
N VAL A 6 -21.81 0.24 -15.66
CA VAL A 6 -21.02 -0.02 -14.45
C VAL A 6 -21.86 -0.88 -13.53
N TYR A 7 -21.34 -2.04 -13.16
CA TYR A 7 -21.99 -2.97 -12.25
C TYR A 7 -21.33 -2.92 -10.87
N GLU A 8 -22.17 -2.98 -9.85
CA GLU A 8 -21.79 -3.18 -8.45
C GLU A 8 -22.77 -4.21 -7.88
N ASP A 9 -22.27 -5.34 -7.38
CA ASP A 9 -23.09 -6.46 -6.89
C ASP A 9 -24.19 -6.93 -7.86
N GLY A 10 -23.88 -6.95 -9.16
CA GLY A 10 -24.82 -7.34 -10.22
C GLY A 10 -25.91 -6.32 -10.54
N LYS A 11 -25.86 -5.12 -9.96
CA LYS A 11 -26.76 -4.00 -10.26
C LYS A 11 -26.05 -2.93 -11.06
N VAL A 12 -26.76 -2.38 -12.06
CA VAL A 12 -26.24 -1.23 -12.81
C VAL A 12 -26.38 0.03 -11.96
N ILE A 13 -25.26 0.61 -11.57
CA ILE A 13 -25.21 1.81 -10.73
C ILE A 13 -24.90 3.06 -11.54
N ALA A 14 -24.19 2.93 -12.66
CA ALA A 14 -23.81 4.04 -13.53
C ALA A 14 -23.65 3.59 -14.98
N ARG A 15 -23.54 4.57 -15.88
CA ARG A 15 -23.17 4.36 -17.28
C ARG A 15 -22.03 5.30 -17.63
N VAL A 16 -20.94 4.73 -18.12
CA VAL A 16 -19.74 5.46 -18.49
C VAL A 16 -19.50 5.39 -19.99
N GLU A 17 -18.71 6.33 -20.49
CA GLU A 17 -18.29 6.34 -21.88
C GLU A 17 -17.14 5.36 -22.08
N TYR A 18 -17.27 4.50 -23.09
CA TYR A 18 -16.22 3.53 -23.43
C TYR A 18 -14.94 4.26 -23.82
N ASN A 19 -13.83 3.84 -23.23
CA ASN A 19 -12.49 4.31 -23.58
C ASN A 19 -11.50 3.16 -23.43
N THR A 20 -10.33 3.30 -24.07
CA THR A 20 -9.25 2.31 -24.09
C THR A 20 -7.92 2.97 -23.71
N ASN A 21 -7.98 3.94 -22.79
CA ASN A 21 -6.80 4.76 -22.45
C ASN A 21 -5.69 3.96 -21.75
N LEU A 22 -6.01 2.81 -21.15
CA LEU A 22 -5.02 1.92 -20.55
C LEU A 22 -4.38 0.97 -21.58
N ASP A 23 -4.82 0.97 -22.83
CA ASP A 23 -4.12 0.21 -23.86
C ASP A 23 -2.77 0.87 -24.17
N PHE A 24 -1.75 0.05 -24.33
CA PHE A 24 -0.41 0.48 -24.71
C PHE A 24 -0.02 -0.14 -26.04
N TRP A 25 0.97 0.48 -26.69
CA TRP A 25 1.52 -0.02 -27.94
C TRP A 25 2.56 -1.12 -27.65
N ASP A 26 2.28 -2.35 -28.07
CA ASP A 26 3.18 -3.50 -27.86
C ASP A 26 4.23 -3.69 -28.99
N GLY A 27 4.30 -2.75 -29.93
CA GLY A 27 5.14 -2.84 -31.13
C GLY A 27 4.37 -3.25 -32.39
N HIS A 28 3.17 -3.82 -32.26
CA HIS A 28 2.34 -4.25 -33.39
C HIS A 28 0.89 -3.75 -33.31
N ASN A 29 0.30 -3.71 -32.11
CA ASN A 29 -1.09 -3.33 -31.88
C ASN A 29 -1.24 -2.47 -30.61
N MET A 30 -2.38 -1.76 -30.51
CA MET A 30 -2.88 -1.22 -29.25
C MET A 30 -3.54 -2.36 -28.47
N THR A 31 -2.98 -2.69 -27.30
CA THR A 31 -3.44 -3.83 -26.49
C THR A 31 -3.31 -3.54 -25.00
N CYS A 32 -4.10 -4.22 -24.19
CA CYS A 32 -3.94 -4.22 -22.73
C CYS A 32 -3.02 -5.36 -22.24
N GLY A 33 -2.23 -5.97 -23.14
CA GLY A 33 -1.42 -7.17 -22.85
C GLY A 33 -2.17 -8.50 -23.01
N SER A 34 -3.42 -8.48 -23.48
CA SER A 34 -4.24 -9.68 -23.73
C SER A 34 -4.95 -9.60 -25.07
N THR A 35 -5.04 -10.73 -25.77
CA THR A 35 -5.57 -10.78 -27.14
C THR A 35 -7.08 -10.47 -27.20
N GLY A 36 -7.43 -9.43 -27.96
CA GLY A 36 -8.83 -9.04 -28.18
C GLY A 36 -9.50 -8.44 -26.95
N ARG A 37 -8.71 -7.97 -25.97
CA ARG A 37 -9.18 -7.28 -24.77
C ARG A 37 -8.59 -5.88 -24.72
N HIS A 38 -9.36 -4.99 -24.11
CA HIS A 38 -9.02 -3.58 -23.99
C HIS A 38 -9.35 -3.11 -22.58
N LEU A 39 -8.53 -2.20 -22.05
CA LEU A 39 -8.74 -1.63 -20.73
C LEU A 39 -8.92 -0.12 -20.83
N GLY A 40 -9.87 0.39 -20.06
CA GLY A 40 -10.15 1.80 -19.92
C GLY A 40 -10.31 2.20 -18.46
N LEU A 41 -9.90 3.40 -18.12
CA LEU A 41 -10.08 3.98 -16.80
C LEU A 41 -10.86 5.29 -16.90
N THR A 42 -11.85 5.45 -16.03
CA THR A 42 -12.59 6.70 -15.90
C THR A 42 -12.96 6.99 -14.45
N ARG A 43 -13.39 8.22 -14.19
CA ARG A 43 -13.82 8.67 -12.86
C ARG A 43 -15.26 9.16 -12.91
N LEU A 44 -16.09 8.66 -12.01
CA LEU A 44 -17.48 9.09 -11.89
C LEU A 44 -17.55 10.51 -11.35
N ARG A 45 -18.15 11.44 -12.13
CA ARG A 45 -18.26 12.85 -11.73
C ARG A 45 -19.10 13.09 -10.47
N LYS A 46 -20.02 12.17 -10.15
CA LYS A 46 -20.96 12.31 -9.02
C LYS A 46 -20.44 11.73 -7.71
N SER A 47 -19.82 10.55 -7.76
CA SER A 47 -19.31 9.86 -6.57
C SER A 47 -17.80 10.02 -6.37
N GLY A 48 -17.06 10.46 -7.40
CA GLY A 48 -15.60 10.53 -7.38
C GLY A 48 -14.90 9.18 -7.53
N GLN A 49 -15.65 8.08 -7.58
CA GLN A 49 -15.10 6.72 -7.66
C GLN A 49 -14.47 6.43 -9.02
N TYR A 50 -13.43 5.59 -9.00
CA TYR A 50 -12.77 5.11 -10.19
C TYR A 50 -13.51 3.91 -10.76
N VAL A 51 -13.53 3.83 -12.09
CA VAL A 51 -14.22 2.78 -12.83
C VAL A 51 -13.26 2.21 -13.85
N LEU A 52 -13.08 0.90 -13.77
CA LEU A 52 -12.35 0.12 -14.75
C LEU A 52 -13.33 -0.40 -15.81
N ILE A 53 -12.99 -0.17 -17.08
CA ILE A 53 -13.77 -0.58 -18.24
C ILE A 53 -13.03 -1.75 -18.89
N HIS A 54 -13.72 -2.86 -19.02
CA HIS A 54 -13.26 -4.06 -19.71
C HIS A 54 -13.92 -4.11 -21.08
N GLY A 55 -13.14 -3.88 -22.12
CA GLY A 55 -13.55 -4.03 -23.51
C GLY A 55 -13.16 -5.38 -24.07
N THR A 56 -13.99 -5.95 -24.93
CA THR A 56 -13.72 -7.25 -25.56
C THR A 56 -14.16 -7.25 -27.02
N GLN A 57 -13.31 -7.79 -27.89
CA GLN A 57 -13.59 -7.96 -29.31
C GLN A 57 -14.15 -9.36 -29.62
N TRP A 58 -14.27 -10.23 -28.61
CA TRP A 58 -14.73 -11.60 -28.78
C TRP A 58 -16.24 -11.68 -28.97
N GLN A 59 -16.66 -12.44 -29.98
CA GLN A 59 -18.06 -12.58 -30.33
C GLN A 59 -18.82 -13.33 -29.23
N GLY A 60 -19.77 -12.65 -28.59
CA GLY A 60 -20.59 -13.20 -27.50
C GLY A 60 -20.21 -12.69 -26.10
N GLU A 61 -19.06 -12.00 -25.97
CA GLU A 61 -18.75 -11.24 -24.76
C GLU A 61 -19.28 -9.80 -24.89
N GLN A 62 -19.54 -9.16 -23.75
CA GLN A 62 -20.01 -7.77 -23.70
C GLN A 62 -19.06 -6.93 -22.89
N ASP A 63 -18.89 -5.67 -23.31
CA ASP A 63 -18.13 -4.69 -22.53
C ASP A 63 -18.79 -4.51 -21.16
N SER A 64 -17.96 -4.54 -20.13
CA SER A 64 -18.38 -4.37 -18.74
C SER A 64 -17.53 -3.30 -18.06
N ALA A 65 -18.07 -2.73 -16.99
CA ALA A 65 -17.31 -1.81 -16.17
C ALA A 65 -17.61 -2.08 -14.70
N GLU A 66 -16.61 -1.88 -13.85
CA GLU A 66 -16.68 -2.12 -12.41
C GLU A 66 -16.07 -0.95 -11.65
N ILE A 67 -16.54 -0.73 -10.42
CA ILE A 67 -15.92 0.23 -9.52
C ILE A 67 -14.68 -0.40 -8.91
N ILE A 68 -13.58 0.33 -8.95
CA ILE A 68 -12.32 -0.05 -8.32
C ILE A 68 -11.87 1.02 -7.33
N THR A 69 -10.97 0.63 -6.44
CA THR A 69 -10.31 1.53 -5.49
C THR A 69 -9.28 2.43 -6.18
N GLU A 70 -8.83 3.48 -5.49
CA GLU A 70 -7.81 4.40 -6.01
C GLU A 70 -6.46 3.69 -6.21
N GLU A 71 -6.11 2.79 -5.30
CA GLU A 71 -4.89 1.96 -5.37
C GLU A 71 -4.91 1.06 -6.61
N GLU A 72 -6.03 0.36 -6.86
CA GLU A 72 -6.19 -0.48 -8.04
C GLU A 72 -6.15 0.34 -9.34
N ALA A 73 -6.73 1.55 -9.32
CA ALA A 73 -6.70 2.44 -10.48
C ALA A 73 -5.27 2.90 -10.79
N TYR A 74 -4.50 3.24 -9.76
CA TYR A 74 -3.09 3.57 -9.89
C TYR A 74 -2.28 2.36 -10.42
N GLN A 75 -2.47 1.18 -9.82
CA GLN A 75 -1.80 -0.05 -10.24
C GLN A 75 -2.09 -0.39 -11.71
N ALA A 76 -3.33 -0.18 -12.17
CA ALA A 76 -3.70 -0.41 -13.57
C ALA A 76 -2.96 0.53 -14.53
N ILE A 77 -2.82 1.81 -14.18
CA ILE A 77 -2.06 2.80 -14.99
C ILE A 77 -0.57 2.45 -15.03
N VAL A 78 0.02 2.10 -13.89
CA VAL A 78 1.45 1.75 -13.80
C VAL A 78 1.72 0.45 -14.56
N SER A 79 0.88 -0.56 -14.39
CA SER A 79 1.03 -1.85 -15.06
C SER A 79 0.85 -1.74 -16.57
N SER A 80 0.06 -0.78 -17.06
CA SER A 80 -0.07 -0.51 -18.49
C SER A 80 1.07 0.34 -19.06
N GLY A 81 1.95 0.91 -18.23
CA GLY A 81 3.03 1.79 -18.66
C GLY A 81 2.57 3.16 -19.18
N ASN A 82 1.29 3.51 -19.02
CA ASN A 82 0.71 4.76 -19.50
C ASN A 82 0.77 5.85 -18.42
N THR A 83 1.97 6.13 -17.90
CA THR A 83 2.17 7.07 -16.79
C THR A 83 1.68 8.48 -17.07
N GLU A 84 1.58 8.88 -18.35
CA GLU A 84 0.96 10.15 -18.77
C GLU A 84 -0.48 10.31 -18.28
N LEU A 85 -1.21 9.21 -18.07
CA LEU A 85 -2.57 9.26 -17.51
C LEU A 85 -2.61 9.76 -16.08
N LEU A 86 -1.52 9.66 -15.32
CA LEU A 86 -1.44 10.20 -13.96
C LEU A 86 -1.59 11.73 -13.95
N GLU A 87 -1.28 12.43 -15.04
CA GLU A 87 -1.53 13.87 -15.16
C GLU A 87 -3.04 14.20 -15.15
N ASN A 88 -3.86 13.31 -15.72
CA ASN A 88 -5.31 13.46 -15.75
C ASN A 88 -5.96 13.05 -14.40
N PHE A 89 -5.26 12.25 -13.60
CA PHE A 89 -5.71 11.77 -12.29
C PHE A 89 -4.68 12.11 -11.21
N PRO A 90 -4.52 13.40 -10.86
CA PRO A 90 -3.48 13.85 -9.93
C PRO A 90 -3.61 13.22 -8.53
N ASP A 91 -4.83 12.83 -8.14
CA ASP A 91 -5.12 12.20 -6.86
C ASP A 91 -4.45 10.82 -6.72
N LEU A 92 -4.10 10.17 -7.83
CA LEU A 92 -3.42 8.88 -7.85
C LEU A 92 -1.90 8.99 -7.71
N LYS A 93 -1.31 10.16 -7.97
CA LYS A 93 0.14 10.37 -7.84
C LYS A 93 0.66 10.18 -6.41
N LYS A 94 -0.20 10.34 -5.41
CA LYS A 94 0.16 10.07 -4.01
C LYS A 94 0.68 8.64 -3.79
N PHE A 95 0.19 7.67 -4.56
CA PHE A 95 0.63 6.28 -4.45
C PHE A 95 2.01 6.06 -5.07
N GLU A 96 2.48 6.95 -5.93
CA GLU A 96 3.85 6.91 -6.49
C GLU A 96 4.90 7.20 -5.40
N GLU A 97 4.58 8.08 -4.45
CA GLU A 97 5.47 8.43 -3.33
C GLU A 97 5.55 7.32 -2.26
N ASP A 98 4.49 6.51 -2.14
CA ASP A 98 4.40 5.39 -1.20
C ASP A 98 4.95 4.06 -1.77
N LEU A 99 5.31 4.02 -3.06
CA LEU A 99 5.99 2.87 -3.64
C LEU A 99 7.43 2.80 -3.11
N ASP A 100 7.76 1.71 -2.41
CA ASP A 100 9.14 1.31 -2.17
C ASP A 100 9.81 0.97 -3.52
N THR A 101 10.34 1.97 -4.21
CA THR A 101 11.18 1.75 -5.39
C THR A 101 12.49 1.11 -4.96
N ASP A 102 12.68 -0.16 -5.32
CA ASP A 102 13.96 -0.86 -5.33
C ASP A 102 14.88 -0.35 -6.48
N GLU A 103 14.86 0.94 -6.80
CA GLU A 103 15.87 1.55 -7.67
C GLU A 103 17.17 1.69 -6.87
N ASP A 104 17.96 0.61 -6.97
CA ASP A 104 19.17 0.29 -6.25
C ASP A 104 19.01 0.37 -4.72
N LEU A 105 19.18 -0.80 -4.07
CA LEU A 105 19.51 -0.90 -2.66
C LEU A 105 20.84 -0.18 -2.41
N ASP A 106 20.81 1.15 -2.36
CA ASP A 106 21.86 1.96 -1.76
C ASP A 106 21.90 1.52 -0.30
N GLU A 107 22.83 0.62 0.02
CA GLU A 107 23.06 0.09 1.38
C GLU A 107 23.06 1.22 2.41
N SER A 108 23.41 2.44 2.02
CA SER A 108 23.36 3.61 2.89
C SER A 108 21.93 4.00 3.30
N LYS A 109 20.93 3.95 2.42
CA LYS A 109 19.53 4.31 2.76
C LYS A 109 18.88 3.26 3.66
N THR A 110 19.06 1.98 3.38
CA THR A 110 18.56 0.89 4.24
C THR A 110 19.23 0.94 5.61
N THR A 111 20.54 1.22 5.66
CA THR A 111 21.28 1.43 6.92
C THR A 111 20.77 2.65 7.68
N ILE A 112 20.42 3.74 6.98
CA ILE A 112 19.86 4.95 7.60
C ILE A 112 18.46 4.66 8.19
N GLN A 113 17.61 3.92 7.48
CA GLN A 113 16.28 3.57 7.99
C GLN A 113 16.37 2.62 9.21
N ILE A 114 17.21 1.59 9.14
CA ILE A 114 17.44 0.66 10.25
C ILE A 114 18.04 1.38 11.45
N SER A 115 19.03 2.25 11.25
CA SER A 115 19.63 3.01 12.36
C SER A 115 18.65 4.00 12.98
N LYS A 116 17.77 4.64 12.19
CA LYS A 116 16.71 5.52 12.70
C LYS A 116 15.65 4.74 13.49
N ALA A 117 15.24 3.56 13.01
CA ALA A 117 14.31 2.69 13.71
C ALA A 117 14.91 2.17 15.04
N LEU A 118 16.17 1.73 15.02
CA LEU A 118 16.89 1.31 16.23
C LEU A 118 17.08 2.46 17.22
N GLN A 119 17.43 3.66 16.74
CA GLN A 119 17.55 4.85 17.60
C GLN A 119 16.21 5.17 18.27
N LYS A 120 15.10 5.10 17.52
CA LYS A 120 13.76 5.30 18.05
C LYS A 120 13.41 4.26 19.13
N GLN A 121 13.66 2.97 18.87
CA GLN A 121 13.47 1.93 19.88
C GLN A 121 14.33 2.15 21.13
N LEU A 122 15.58 2.60 20.97
CA LEU A 122 16.48 2.93 22.07
C LEU A 122 15.97 4.14 22.89
N THR A 123 15.42 5.17 22.25
CA THR A 123 14.83 6.32 22.95
C THR A 123 13.54 5.94 23.66
N ASP A 124 12.69 5.13 23.03
CA ASP A 124 11.44 4.64 23.63
C ASP A 124 11.73 3.73 24.83
N LEU A 125 12.78 2.91 24.76
CA LEU A 125 13.27 2.11 25.88
C LEU A 125 13.85 2.96 27.02
N LYS A 126 14.50 4.09 26.70
CA LYS A 126 14.99 5.05 27.70
C LYS A 126 13.87 5.88 28.34
N GLN A 127 12.75 6.05 27.64
CA GLN A 127 11.57 6.77 28.12
C GLN A 127 10.55 5.87 28.83
N SER A 128 10.58 4.55 28.59
CA SER A 128 9.82 3.59 29.40
C SER A 128 10.30 3.67 30.85
N PRO A 129 9.44 4.06 31.82
CA PRO A 129 9.78 4.06 33.23
C PRO A 129 9.60 2.64 33.80
N ASP A 130 10.23 1.64 33.18
CA ASP A 130 10.26 0.29 33.73
C ASP A 130 11.49 0.16 34.62
N GLU A 131 11.22 0.16 35.93
CA GLU A 131 12.09 -0.17 37.06
C GLU A 131 13.59 -0.10 36.74
N THR A 132 14.16 1.10 36.91
CA THR A 132 15.59 1.35 36.78
C THR A 132 16.40 0.20 37.37
N TYR A 133 17.43 -0.25 36.65
CA TYR A 133 18.42 -1.22 37.11
C TYR A 133 18.83 -1.02 38.60
N HIS A 134 18.81 0.22 39.07
CA HIS A 134 18.95 0.60 40.48
C HIS A 134 17.89 0.02 41.43
N ALA A 135 16.60 0.06 41.12
CA ALA A 135 15.54 -0.50 41.96
C ALA A 135 15.67 -2.03 42.10
N VAL A 136 16.06 -2.71 41.01
CA VAL A 136 16.32 -4.16 41.02
C VAL A 136 17.57 -4.49 41.84
N LEU A 137 18.66 -3.71 41.67
CA LEU A 137 19.89 -3.85 42.45
C LEU A 137 19.66 -3.58 43.94
N GLU A 138 18.90 -2.54 44.31
CA GLU A 138 18.57 -2.26 45.71
C GLU A 138 17.76 -3.40 46.33
N ARG A 139 16.80 -3.98 45.59
CA ARG A 139 16.00 -5.11 46.08
C ARG A 139 16.84 -6.37 46.27
N LEU A 140 17.80 -6.63 45.37
CA LEU A 140 18.75 -7.74 45.49
C LEU A 140 19.73 -7.54 46.65
N VAL A 141 20.30 -6.35 46.80
CA VAL A 141 21.22 -6.01 47.91
C VAL A 141 20.50 -6.10 49.26
N LYS A 142 19.24 -5.62 49.34
CA LYS A 142 18.43 -5.72 50.57
C LYS A 142 18.11 -7.16 50.92
N ARG A 143 17.88 -8.03 49.91
CA ARG A 143 17.64 -9.46 50.14
C ARG A 143 18.90 -10.19 50.61
N TYR A 144 20.07 -9.82 50.09
CA TYR A 144 21.36 -10.42 50.47
C TYR A 144 21.81 -10.01 51.89
N LYS A 145 21.57 -8.76 52.30
CA LYS A 145 21.91 -8.29 53.66
C LYS A 145 21.07 -8.93 54.78
N TYR A 146 19.87 -9.42 54.48
CA TYR A 146 19.01 -10.10 55.46
C TYR A 146 19.25 -11.61 55.58
N SER A 147 20.11 -12.19 54.75
CA SER A 147 20.49 -13.62 54.82
C SER A 147 21.81 -13.88 55.53
N GLU A 148 22.52 -12.83 55.96
CA GLU A 148 23.82 -12.91 56.66
C GLU A 148 23.76 -12.44 58.13
N GLU A 149 22.58 -12.32 58.73
CA GLU A 149 22.48 -12.35 60.19
C GLU A 149 22.24 -13.80 60.64
N PRO A 150 23.26 -14.52 61.16
CA PRO A 150 22.99 -15.74 61.90
C PRO A 150 22.18 -15.36 63.14
N ASP A 151 20.97 -15.92 63.27
CA ASP A 151 20.28 -16.02 64.55
C ASP A 151 21.14 -16.85 65.49
N ASN A 152 22.03 -16.17 66.20
CA ASN A 152 22.80 -16.75 67.29
C ASN A 152 22.06 -16.46 68.60
N SER A 153 20.80 -16.91 68.65
CA SER A 153 20.03 -17.02 69.88
C SER A 153 19.23 -18.32 69.89
N ASN A 154 19.92 -19.46 70.09
CA ASN A 154 19.45 -20.54 70.97
C ASN A 154 20.46 -21.70 71.05
N VAL A 155 20.85 -21.97 72.31
CA VAL A 155 21.60 -23.12 72.90
C VAL A 155 23.12 -23.04 72.87
#